data_AF-A0A315CFM5-F1
#
_entry.id   AF-A0A315CFM5-F1
#
_cell.length_a   1.000
_cell.length_b   1.000
_cell.length_c   1.000
_cell.angle_alpha   90.00
_cell.angle_beta   90.00
_cell.angle_gamma   90.00
#
_symmetry.space_group_name_H-M   'P 1'
#
loop_
_entity.id
_entity.type
_entity.pdbx_description
1 polymer ?
#
loop_
_entity_poly.entity_id
_entity_poly.type
_entity_poly.pdbx_seq_one_letter_code
_entity_poly.pdbx_strand_id
1 'polypeptide(L)' 'MLVSVAANAQGCNDIKDKDKANYCRAIDTNDKSHCQKIGSNDLLNLCMGKVENDIKYCRRIATDKIKKRCENSIR' A
#
# COMPACT_ATOMS: atom_id res chain seq x y z
N MET A 1 11.02 8.65 -29.51
CA MET A 1 11.79 7.93 -28.49
C MET A 1 10.86 7.69 -27.31
N LEU A 2 10.25 6.50 -27.22
CA LEU A 2 9.41 6.12 -26.08
C LEU A 2 10.13 4.98 -25.38
N VAL A 3 11.15 5.32 -24.61
CA VAL A 3 11.73 4.37 -23.66
C VAL A 3 10.83 4.45 -22.43
N SER A 4 9.73 3.70 -22.49
CA SER A 4 8.99 3.32 -21.29
C SER A 4 9.96 2.53 -20.43
N VAL A 5 10.57 3.22 -19.47
CA VAL A 5 11.37 2.60 -18.43
C VAL A 5 10.38 1.77 -17.61
N ALA A 6 10.09 0.57 -18.09
CA ALA A 6 9.64 -0.53 -17.25
C ALA A 6 10.82 -0.81 -16.33
N ALA A 7 10.94 0.05 -15.32
CA ALA A 7 11.84 -0.10 -14.21
C ALA A 7 11.72 -1.55 -13.76
N ASN A 8 12.87 -2.15 -13.47
CA ASN A 8 12.99 -3.46 -12.86
C ASN A 8 12.23 -3.50 -11.52
N ALA A 9 10.91 -3.52 -11.57
CA ALA A 9 10.07 -3.89 -10.46
C ALA A 9 10.28 -5.39 -10.34
N GLN A 10 11.09 -5.83 -9.37
CA GLN A 10 10.79 -7.10 -8.71
C GLN A 10 9.29 -7.06 -8.48
N GLY A 11 8.55 -7.86 -9.26
CA GLY A 11 7.14 -7.63 -9.40
C GLY A 11 6.52 -7.75 -8.03
N CYS A 12 5.44 -7.02 -7.75
CA CYS A 12 4.64 -7.31 -6.56
C CYS A 12 4.24 -8.82 -6.49
N ASN A 13 4.37 -9.54 -7.61
CA ASN A 13 4.26 -11.00 -7.77
C ASN A 13 5.36 -11.83 -7.11
N ASP A 14 6.59 -11.32 -6.97
CA ASP A 14 7.72 -12.02 -6.32
C ASP A 14 7.66 -11.98 -4.79
N ILE A 15 6.72 -11.20 -4.26
CA ILE A 15 6.51 -11.06 -2.82
C ILE A 15 5.80 -12.32 -2.29
N LYS A 16 6.51 -13.13 -1.51
CA LYS A 16 5.96 -14.35 -0.87
C LYS A 16 4.77 -14.06 0.06
N ASP A 17 4.79 -12.90 0.69
CA ASP A 17 3.74 -12.47 1.61
C ASP A 17 2.56 -11.89 0.84
N LYS A 18 1.40 -12.54 0.92
CA LYS A 18 0.21 -12.16 0.15
C LYS A 18 -0.26 -10.74 0.47
N ASP A 19 -0.18 -10.32 1.73
CA ASP A 19 -0.62 -8.98 2.14
C ASP A 19 0.29 -7.90 1.58
N LYS A 20 1.62 -8.09 1.64
CA LYS A 20 2.60 -7.20 1.02
C LYS A 20 2.51 -7.20 -0.50
N ALA A 21 2.23 -8.35 -1.12
CA ALA A 21 2.00 -8.46 -2.56
C ALA A 21 0.79 -7.62 -2.98
N ASN A 22 -0.33 -7.77 -2.27
CA ASN A 22 -1.54 -7.00 -2.50
C ASN A 22 -1.33 -5.50 -2.23
N TYR A 23 -0.67 -5.14 -1.13
CA TYR A 23 -0.29 -3.75 -0.84
C TYR A 23 0.53 -3.14 -1.98
N CYS A 24 1.58 -3.84 -2.43
CA CYS A 24 2.42 -3.39 -3.53
C CYS A 24 1.59 -3.17 -4.81
N ARG A 25 0.75 -4.15 -5.18
CA ARG A 25 -0.14 -4.02 -6.34
C ARG A 25 -1.11 -2.85 -6.20
N ALA A 26 -1.66 -2.62 -5.01
CA ALA A 26 -2.57 -1.51 -4.75
C ALA A 26 -1.90 -0.15 -4.98
N ILE A 27 -0.64 0.01 -4.58
CA ILE A 27 0.10 1.25 -4.78
C ILE A 27 0.49 1.42 -6.25
N ASP A 28 0.97 0.35 -6.89
CA ASP A 28 1.41 0.34 -8.29
C ASP A 28 0.25 0.64 -9.26
N THR A 29 -0.91 0.02 -9.03
CA THR A 29 -2.13 0.22 -9.83
C THR A 29 -3.02 1.35 -9.33
N ASN A 30 -2.70 1.92 -8.15
CA ASN A 30 -3.54 2.85 -7.41
C ASN A 30 -4.98 2.33 -7.13
N ASP A 31 -5.17 1.02 -7.06
CA ASP A 31 -6.48 0.39 -6.85
C ASP A 31 -6.66 -0.12 -5.41
N LYS A 32 -7.57 0.53 -4.69
CA LYS A 32 -7.94 0.18 -3.30
C LYS A 32 -8.57 -1.21 -3.14
N SER A 33 -9.09 -1.81 -4.21
CA SER A 33 -9.66 -3.16 -4.19
C SER A 33 -8.60 -4.20 -3.81
N HIS A 34 -7.33 -3.93 -4.12
CA HIS A 34 -6.21 -4.74 -3.64
C HIS A 34 -5.96 -4.56 -2.14
N CYS A 35 -6.13 -3.35 -1.60
CA CYS A 35 -6.03 -3.11 -0.15
C CYS A 35 -7.08 -3.91 0.63
N GLN A 36 -8.29 -4.07 0.09
CA GLN A 36 -9.37 -4.84 0.72
C GLN A 36 -9.08 -6.35 0.81
N LYS A 37 -8.14 -6.86 0.00
CA LYS A 37 -7.70 -8.27 0.04
C LYS A 37 -6.65 -8.53 1.12
N ILE A 38 -6.17 -7.50 1.80
CA ILE A 38 -5.17 -7.61 2.86
C ILE A 38 -5.88 -8.07 4.14
N GLY A 39 -5.40 -9.17 4.74
CA GLY A 39 -5.96 -9.70 5.98
C GLY A 39 -5.55 -8.89 7.22
N SER A 40 -4.37 -8.27 7.19
CA SER A 40 -3.91 -7.41 8.28
C SER A 40 -4.63 -6.07 8.30
N ASN A 41 -5.39 -5.79 9.36
CA ASN A 41 -6.16 -4.55 9.50
C ASN A 41 -5.27 -3.29 9.49
N ASP A 42 -4.08 -3.37 10.08
CA ASP A 42 -3.11 -2.27 10.07
C ASP A 42 -2.54 -2.03 8.68
N LEU A 43 -2.19 -3.10 7.95
CA LEU A 43 -1.65 -3.00 6.60
C LEU A 43 -2.72 -2.54 5.60
N LEU A 44 -3.97 -2.97 5.79
CA LEU A 44 -5.14 -2.52 5.03
C LEU A 44 -5.35 -1.01 5.19
N ASN A 45 -5.36 -0.51 6.43
CA ASN A 45 -5.53 0.92 6.68
C ASN A 45 -4.32 1.74 6.20
N LEU A 46 -3.10 1.21 6.30
CA LEU A 46 -1.91 1.82 5.70
C LEU A 46 -2.05 1.93 4.18
N CYS A 47 -2.52 0.86 3.53
CA CYS A 47 -2.76 0.80 2.09
C CYS A 47 -3.81 1.83 1.66
N MET A 48 -4.99 1.80 2.30
CA MET A 48 -6.09 2.74 2.06
C MET A 48 -5.66 4.18 2.25
N GLY A 49 -4.92 4.47 3.33
CA GLY A 49 -4.41 5.81 3.60
C GLY A 49 -3.49 6.32 2.49
N LYS A 50 -2.63 5.47 1.93
CA LYS A 50 -1.77 5.85 0.80
C LYS A 50 -2.51 6.00 -0.53
N VAL A 51 -3.41 5.08 -0.86
CA VAL A 51 -4.16 5.09 -2.12
C VAL A 51 -5.17 6.24 -2.15
N GLU A 52 -6.00 6.35 -1.11
CA GLU A 52 -7.01 7.41 -1.01
C GLU A 52 -6.42 8.74 -0.50
N ASN A 53 -5.15 8.75 -0.10
CA ASN A 53 -4.46 9.92 0.48
C ASN A 53 -5.21 10.55 1.68
N ASP A 54 -5.82 9.71 2.54
CA ASP A 54 -6.67 10.18 3.63
C ASP A 54 -6.19 9.70 5.00
N ILE A 55 -5.84 10.68 5.85
CA ILE A 55 -5.33 10.48 7.21
C ILE A 55 -6.31 9.71 8.12
N LYS A 56 -7.62 9.71 7.82
CA LYS A 56 -8.63 9.00 8.64
C LYS A 56 -8.33 7.50 8.71
N TYR A 57 -7.76 6.93 7.65
CA TYR A 57 -7.36 5.52 7.64
C TYR A 57 -6.13 5.30 8.51
N CYS A 58 -5.14 6.19 8.46
CA CYS A 58 -3.96 6.08 9.33
C CYS A 58 -4.32 6.12 10.81
N ARG A 59 -5.31 6.93 11.20
CA ARG A 59 -5.78 7.02 12.58
C ARG A 59 -6.42 5.73 13.11
N ARG A 60 -6.87 4.83 12.22
CA ARG A 60 -7.46 3.52 12.55
C ARG A 60 -6.43 2.42 12.74
N ILE A 61 -5.16 2.68 12.43
CA ILE A 61 -4.06 1.74 12.60
C ILE A 61 -3.75 1.61 14.10
N ALA A 62 -3.75 0.38 14.60
CA ALA A 62 -3.47 0.09 16.00
C ALA A 62 -1.97 0.17 16.31
N THR A 63 -1.12 -0.34 15.39
CA THR A 63 0.32 -0.30 15.57
C THR A 63 0.90 1.11 15.33
N ASP A 64 1.41 1.75 16.38
CA ASP A 64 2.03 3.09 16.33
C ASP A 64 3.09 3.26 15.23
N LYS A 65 3.97 2.27 15.05
CA LYS A 65 4.99 2.29 14.00
C LYS A 65 4.38 2.37 12.59
N ILE A 66 3.31 1.62 12.35
CA ILE A 66 2.63 1.59 11.06
C ILE A 66 1.81 2.87 10.88
N LYS A 67 1.14 3.34 11.94
CA LYS A 67 0.40 4.60 11.96
C LYS A 67 1.28 5.79 11.58
N LYS A 68 2.42 5.99 12.27
CA LYS A 68 3.36 7.08 11.94
C LYS A 68 3.87 7.00 10.51
N ARG A 69 4.13 5.78 10.01
CA ARG A 69 4.54 5.58 8.61
C ARG A 69 3.42 5.97 7.63
N CYS A 70 2.18 5.63 7.94
CA CYS A 70 1.01 6.01 7.15
C CYS A 70 0.86 7.53 7.14
N GLU A 71 0.85 8.17 8.31
CA GLU A 71 0.71 9.62 8.43
C GLU A 71 1.84 10.37 7.71
N ASN A 72 3.08 9.90 7.78
CA ASN A 72 4.20 10.49 7.02
C ASN A 72 4.12 10.25 5.51
N SER A 73 3.34 9.26 5.07
CA SER A 73 3.19 8.92 3.65
C SER A 73 2.09 9.73 2.97
N ILE A 74 1.20 10.32 3.76
CA ILE A 74 0.14 11.22 3.31
C ILE A 74 0.66 12.63 3.57
N ARG A 75 0.62 13.52 2.58
CA ARG A 75 1.29 14.81 2.65
C ARG A 75 0.31 15.95 2.42
#